data_AF-A0AAV4BAE6-F1
#
_entry.id   AF-A0AAV4BAE6-F1
#
_cell.length_a   1.000
_cell.length_b   1.000
_cell.length_c   1.000
_cell.angle_alpha   90.00
_cell.angle_beta   90.00
_cell.angle_gamma   90.00
#
_symmetry.space_group_name_H-M   'P 1'
#
loop_
_entity.id
_entity.type
_entity.pdbx_description
1 polymer ?
#
loop_
_entity_poly.entity_id
_entity_poly.type
_entity_poly.pdbx_seq_one_letter_code
_entity_poly.pdbx_strand_id
1 'polypeptide(L)'
;MERMKLNILELAEIRWTGASSMKLGSKTIIYSGRHTHERGVGILFDVTTAKSLGSGCPISDRVVVAKLVDKPLNVGIIQLYAPASDSEDVEVEKFYLRVIRNVYWDQTASVRSEGERSDFKPIKRGVWQGCVMSPDLFNLYM
;
A
#
# COMPACT_ATOMS: atom_id res chain seq x y z
N MET A 1 -15.49 6.09 11.98
CA MET A 1 -15.67 4.73 11.44
C MET A 1 -17.02 4.14 11.82
N GLU A 2 -17.47 4.21 13.08
CA GLU A 2 -18.75 3.62 13.53
C GLU A 2 -20.00 4.14 12.83
N ARG A 3 -20.17 5.47 12.69
CA ARG A 3 -21.32 6.07 11.97
C ARG A 3 -21.43 5.57 10.53
N MET A 4 -20.30 5.42 9.85
CA MET A 4 -20.20 5.02 8.44
C MET A 4 -20.00 3.51 8.28
N LYS A 5 -19.92 2.74 9.38
CA LYS A 5 -19.64 1.30 9.42
C LYS A 5 -18.41 0.89 8.58
N LEU A 6 -17.32 1.65 8.69
CA LEU A 6 -16.07 1.37 7.98
C LEU A 6 -15.19 0.42 8.79
N ASN A 7 -14.62 -0.60 8.13
CA ASN A 7 -13.61 -1.49 8.72
C ASN A 7 -12.19 -0.97 8.54
N ILE A 8 -11.94 -0.26 7.44
CA ILE A 8 -10.66 0.34 7.07
C ILE A 8 -10.92 1.79 6.70
N LEU A 9 -10.06 2.69 7.17
CA LEU A 9 -10.09 4.10 6.83
C LEU A 9 -8.67 4.56 6.49
N GLU A 10 -8.50 5.02 5.25
CA GLU A 10 -7.25 5.56 4.76
C GLU A 10 -7.25 7.09 4.91
N LEU A 11 -6.13 7.61 5.39
CA LEU A 11 -5.96 9.02 5.73
C LEU A 11 -4.76 9.57 4.95
N ALA A 12 -4.93 10.74 4.37
CA ALA A 12 -3.87 11.58 3.84
C ALA A 12 -3.80 12.87 4.68
N GLU A 13 -2.65 13.55 4.64
CA GLU A 13 -2.42 14.81 5.36
C GLU A 13 -2.66 14.69 6.87
N ILE A 14 -2.23 13.58 7.48
CA ILE A 14 -2.38 13.39 8.93
C ILE A 14 -1.48 14.32 9.75
N ARG A 15 -0.40 14.84 9.16
CA ARG A 15 0.57 15.78 9.75
C ARG A 15 1.22 15.30 11.04
N TRP A 16 1.32 13.99 11.21
CA TRP A 16 2.01 13.35 12.33
C TRP A 16 3.49 13.16 12.00
N THR A 17 4.33 13.22 13.02
CA THR A 17 5.77 13.01 12.85
C THR A 17 6.18 11.56 13.06
N GLY A 18 7.21 11.13 12.34
CA GLY A 18 7.74 9.77 12.43
C GLY A 18 6.85 8.72 11.77
N ALA A 19 7.17 7.45 12.01
CA ALA A 19 6.43 6.34 11.44
C ALA A 19 6.30 5.22 12.47
N SER A 20 5.08 4.72 12.65
CA SER A 20 4.81 3.67 13.64
C SER A 20 3.50 2.94 13.37
N SER A 21 3.33 1.81 14.04
CA SER A 21 2.06 1.13 14.23
C SER A 21 1.67 1.25 15.70
N MET A 22 0.48 1.77 15.99
CA MET A 22 0.03 1.94 17.38
C MET A 22 -1.47 1.69 17.52
N LYS A 23 -1.89 1.39 18.75
CA LYS A 23 -3.31 1.33 19.09
C LYS A 23 -3.83 2.74 19.38
N LEU A 24 -4.95 3.07 18.76
CA LEU A 24 -5.73 4.27 19.00
C LEU A 24 -7.06 3.87 19.63
N GLY A 25 -7.09 3.79 20.95
CA GLY A 25 -8.19 3.18 21.70
C GLY A 25 -8.35 1.71 21.33
N SER A 26 -9.52 1.33 20.81
CA SER A 26 -9.78 -0.02 20.31
C SER A 26 -9.25 -0.29 18.89
N LYS A 27 -8.86 0.75 18.15
CA LYS A 27 -8.48 0.67 16.74
C LYS A 27 -6.96 0.58 16.60
N THR A 28 -6.47 0.14 15.44
CA THR A 28 -5.03 0.09 15.14
C THR A 28 -4.74 1.02 13.98
N ILE A 29 -3.75 1.89 14.11
CA ILE A 29 -3.29 2.76 13.02
C ILE A 29 -1.86 2.42 12.65
N ILE A 30 -1.60 2.30 11.35
CA ILE A 30 -0.25 2.34 10.78
C ILE A 30 -0.10 3.68 10.11
N TYR A 31 0.96 4.42 10.41
CA TYR A 31 1.17 5.73 9.81
C TYR A 31 2.63 5.97 9.43
N SER A 32 2.81 6.86 8.46
CA SER A 32 4.10 7.36 8.02
C SER A 32 4.02 8.86 7.82
N GLY A 33 4.89 9.60 8.50
CA GLY A 33 5.01 11.05 8.37
C GLY A 33 6.47 11.50 8.47
N ARG A 34 6.68 12.81 8.37
CA ARG A 34 8.00 13.44 8.33
C ARG A 34 8.53 13.80 9.72
N HIS A 35 9.61 14.57 9.78
CA HIS A 35 10.05 15.25 11.00
C HIS A 35 9.29 16.57 11.26
N THR A 36 8.59 17.08 10.24
CA THR A 36 7.72 18.25 10.31
C THR A 36 6.24 17.85 10.29
N HIS A 37 5.36 18.72 10.79
CA HIS A 37 3.90 18.52 10.80
C HIS A 37 3.27 18.82 9.43
N GLU A 38 3.82 18.21 8.39
CA GLU A 38 3.40 18.36 7.00
C GLU A 38 3.21 16.98 6.37
N ARG A 39 2.28 16.87 5.41
CA ARG A 39 2.00 15.63 4.68
C ARG A 39 1.63 14.51 5.66
N GLY A 40 2.03 13.28 5.35
CA GLY A 40 1.80 12.11 6.16
C GLY A 40 0.57 11.32 5.69
N VAL A 41 0.65 10.01 5.82
CA VAL A 41 -0.39 9.07 5.47
C VAL A 41 -0.60 8.06 6.58
N GLY A 42 -1.83 7.54 6.69
CA GLY A 42 -2.15 6.51 7.67
C GLY A 42 -3.26 5.60 7.20
N ILE A 43 -3.27 4.38 7.73
CA ILE A 43 -4.35 3.42 7.54
C ILE A 43 -4.83 3.00 8.93
N LEU A 44 -6.10 3.25 9.18
CA LEU A 44 -6.79 2.92 10.43
C LEU A 44 -7.65 1.68 10.21
N PHE A 45 -7.46 0.69 11.07
CA PHE A 45 -8.17 -0.58 11.07
C PHE A 45 -9.06 -0.68 12.31
N ASP A 46 -10.26 -1.22 12.12
CA ASP A 46 -11.08 -1.65 13.24
C ASP A 46 -10.47 -2.87 13.97
N VAL A 47 -11.08 -3.22 15.11
CA VAL A 47 -10.62 -4.33 15.96
C VAL A 47 -10.58 -5.66 15.20
N THR A 48 -11.52 -5.88 14.28
CA THR A 48 -11.67 -7.14 13.56
C THR A 48 -10.66 -7.30 12.45
N THR A 49 -10.52 -6.30 11.58
CA THR A 49 -9.57 -6.29 10.46
C THR A 49 -8.13 -6.23 10.95
N ALA A 50 -7.87 -5.56 12.08
CA ALA A 50 -6.54 -5.54 12.67
C ALA A 50 -6.02 -6.93 13.06
N LYS A 51 -6.89 -7.95 13.23
CA LYS A 51 -6.45 -9.33 13.51
C LYS A 51 -5.79 -9.99 12.31
N SER A 52 -6.22 -9.62 11.10
CA SER A 52 -5.65 -10.13 9.85
C SER A 52 -4.45 -9.28 9.40
N LEU A 53 -4.07 -8.23 10.13
CA LEU A 53 -2.92 -7.40 9.79
C LEU A 53 -1.61 -8.16 10.01
N GLY A 54 -0.96 -8.56 8.92
CA GLY A 54 0.32 -9.28 8.95
C GLY A 54 1.51 -8.34 9.07
N SER A 55 1.65 -7.39 8.15
CA SER A 55 2.73 -6.40 8.18
C SER A 55 2.25 -5.01 7.73
N GLY A 56 2.83 -3.98 8.35
CA GLY A 56 2.69 -2.59 7.94
C GLY A 56 4.06 -2.00 7.63
N CYS A 57 4.20 -1.36 6.47
CA CYS A 57 5.45 -0.76 6.04
C CYS A 57 5.23 0.73 5.74
N PRO A 58 5.76 1.63 6.58
CA PRO A 58 5.84 3.04 6.24
C PRO A 58 6.96 3.25 5.21
N ILE A 59 6.62 3.70 4.01
CA ILE A 59 7.56 3.81 2.88
C ILE A 59 8.06 5.25 2.72
N SER A 60 7.15 6.21 2.87
CA SER A 60 7.45 7.64 2.95
C SER A 60 6.28 8.39 3.58
N ASP A 61 6.49 9.68 3.82
CA ASP A 61 5.45 10.65 4.20
C ASP A 61 4.27 10.77 3.22
N ARG A 62 4.33 10.08 2.08
CA ARG A 62 3.26 10.01 1.08
C ARG A 62 2.77 8.59 0.81
N VAL A 63 3.41 7.54 1.34
CA VAL A 63 3.07 6.14 1.03
C VAL A 63 3.20 5.25 2.26
N VAL A 64 2.13 4.54 2.58
CA VAL A 64 2.11 3.49 3.60
C VAL A 64 1.40 2.26 3.04
N VAL A 65 1.96 1.09 3.33
CA VAL A 65 1.45 -0.20 2.84
C VAL A 65 1.08 -1.07 4.02
N ALA A 66 -0.04 -1.78 3.91
CA ALA A 66 -0.46 -2.79 4.85
C ALA A 66 -0.79 -4.09 4.12
N LYS A 67 -0.38 -5.22 4.69
CA LYS A 67 -0.70 -6.56 4.22
C LYS A 67 -1.66 -7.21 5.18
N LEU A 68 -2.87 -7.48 4.71
CA LEU A 68 -3.83 -8.34 5.39
C LEU A 68 -3.59 -9.78 4.93
N VAL A 69 -3.37 -10.68 5.89
CA VAL A 69 -3.15 -12.10 5.67
C VAL A 69 -4.38 -12.84 6.15
N ASP A 70 -5.19 -13.29 5.20
CA ASP A 70 -6.44 -13.98 5.47
C ASP A 70 -6.79 -14.98 4.37
N LYS A 71 -7.77 -15.85 4.62
CA LYS A 71 -8.29 -16.81 3.64
C LYS A 71 -9.55 -16.26 2.96
N PRO A 72 -9.76 -16.55 1.66
CA PRO A 72 -8.92 -17.36 0.77
C PRO A 72 -7.76 -16.58 0.13
N LEU A 73 -7.66 -15.27 0.37
CA LEU A 73 -6.71 -14.39 -0.31
C LEU A 73 -6.12 -13.36 0.66
N ASN A 74 -4.81 -13.16 0.55
CA ASN A 74 -4.12 -12.05 1.19
C ASN A 74 -4.40 -10.75 0.43
N VAL A 75 -4.70 -9.67 1.14
CA VAL A 75 -4.99 -8.35 0.56
C VAL A 75 -3.87 -7.38 0.87
N GLY A 76 -3.28 -6.78 -0.17
CA GLY A 76 -2.37 -5.66 -0.03
C GLY A 76 -3.12 -4.34 -0.17
N ILE A 77 -2.92 -3.44 0.79
CA ILE A 77 -3.53 -2.10 0.81
C ILE A 77 -2.39 -1.09 0.72
N ILE A 78 -2.52 -0.14 -0.20
CA ILE A 78 -1.51 0.89 -0.47
C ILE A 78 -2.20 2.23 -0.37
N GLN A 79 -2.01 2.91 0.76
CA GLN A 79 -2.46 4.28 0.91
C GLN A 79 -1.38 5.23 0.42
N LEU A 80 -1.79 6.13 -0.47
CA LEU A 80 -0.89 7.07 -1.14
C LEU A 80 -1.47 8.48 -1.17
N TYR A 81 -0.58 9.46 -1.09
CA TYR A 81 -0.90 10.88 -1.24
C TYR A 81 -0.04 11.47 -2.36
N ALA A 82 -0.60 11.48 -3.57
CA ALA A 82 0.09 11.93 -4.77
C ALA A 82 0.53 13.41 -4.65
N PRO A 83 1.66 13.79 -5.25
CA PRO A 83 2.03 15.19 -5.43
C PRO A 83 0.93 15.95 -6.18
N ALA A 84 0.83 17.26 -5.92
CA ALA A 84 -0.10 18.13 -6.63
C ALA A 84 0.40 18.42 -8.05
N SER A 85 -0.48 18.88 -8.95
CA SER A 85 -0.15 19.12 -10.36
C SER A 85 0.89 20.22 -10.58
N ASP A 86 1.12 21.08 -9.59
CA ASP A 86 2.13 22.14 -9.56
C ASP A 86 3.44 21.70 -8.87
N SER A 87 3.56 20.44 -8.48
CA SER A 87 4.81 19.88 -7.94
C SER A 87 5.87 19.76 -9.04
N GLU A 88 7.14 19.90 -8.68
CA GLU A 88 8.24 19.71 -9.62
C GLU A 88 8.20 18.29 -10.23
N ASP A 89 8.49 18.19 -11.53
CA ASP A 89 8.51 16.91 -12.27
C ASP A 89 9.39 15.87 -11.56
N VAL A 90 10.50 16.30 -10.96
CA VAL A 90 11.41 15.44 -10.20
C VAL A 90 10.76 14.87 -8.92
N GLU A 91 9.88 15.62 -8.24
CA GLU A 91 9.12 15.08 -7.09
C GLU A 91 8.10 14.05 -7.56
N VAL A 92 7.40 14.36 -8.65
CA VAL A 92 6.41 13.47 -9.27
C VAL A 92 7.06 12.16 -9.71
N GLU A 93 8.17 12.21 -10.44
CA GLU A 93 8.90 11.04 -10.89
C GLU A 93 9.40 10.19 -9.71
N LYS A 94 10.04 10.81 -8.71
CA LYS A 94 10.52 10.10 -7.51
C LYS A 94 9.37 9.41 -6.76
N PHE A 95 8.21 10.04 -6.69
CA PHE A 95 7.03 9.47 -6.07
C PHE A 95 6.57 8.21 -6.82
N TYR A 96 6.36 8.29 -8.14
CA TYR A 96 5.89 7.14 -8.92
C TYR A 96 6.91 6.01 -8.97
N LEU A 97 8.21 6.31 -9.12
CA LEU A 97 9.27 5.30 -9.04
C LEU A 97 9.25 4.55 -7.72
N ARG A 98 9.01 5.26 -6.60
CA ARG A 98 8.90 4.65 -5.28
C ARG A 98 7.65 3.77 -5.17
N VAL A 99 6.51 4.20 -5.70
CA VAL A 99 5.29 3.37 -5.74
C VAL A 99 5.53 2.10 -6.55
N ILE A 100 6.03 2.22 -7.79
CA ILE A 100 6.31 1.09 -8.68
C ILE A 100 7.27 0.11 -8.01
N ARG A 101 8.39 0.59 -7.46
CA ARG A 101 9.35 -0.27 -6.77
C ARG A 101 8.73 -1.02 -5.61
N ASN A 102 7.92 -0.39 -4.77
CA ASN A 102 7.37 -1.08 -3.60
C ASN A 102 6.19 -1.99 -3.93
N VAL A 103 5.46 -1.72 -5.02
CA VAL A 103 4.39 -2.59 -5.48
C VAL A 103 4.98 -3.82 -6.16
N TYR A 104 5.90 -3.65 -7.11
CA TYR A 104 6.35 -4.71 -8.03
C TYR A 104 7.60 -5.48 -7.59
N TRP A 105 8.33 -5.04 -6.56
CA TRP A 105 9.59 -5.70 -6.15
C TRP A 105 9.38 -7.03 -5.43
N ASP A 106 10.22 -8.01 -5.74
CA ASP A 106 10.31 -9.35 -5.11
C ASP A 106 8.97 -10.10 -5.02
N GLN A 107 8.17 -9.99 -6.08
CA GLN A 107 6.89 -10.68 -6.15
C GLN A 107 7.07 -12.16 -6.47
N THR A 108 6.19 -12.99 -5.91
CA THR A 108 6.03 -14.40 -6.28
C THR A 108 4.61 -14.66 -6.73
N ALA A 109 4.43 -15.47 -7.77
CA ALA A 109 3.10 -15.91 -8.22
C ALA A 109 3.06 -17.42 -8.41
N SER A 110 1.84 -17.96 -8.39
CA SER A 110 1.53 -19.37 -8.65
C SER A 110 0.37 -19.43 -9.64
N VAL A 111 0.38 -20.41 -10.55
CA VAL A 111 -0.72 -20.63 -11.49
C VAL A 111 -1.67 -21.66 -10.88
N ARG A 112 -2.99 -21.44 -11.02
CA ARG A 112 -4.00 -22.44 -10.68
C ARG A 112 -4.65 -22.94 -11.96
N SER A 113 -4.56 -24.24 -12.22
CA SER A 113 -5.14 -24.91 -13.39
C SER A 113 -5.86 -26.17 -12.93
N GLU A 114 -7.09 -26.40 -13.41
CA GLU A 114 -7.89 -27.60 -13.10
C GLU A 114 -8.04 -27.92 -11.60
N GLY A 115 -8.00 -26.88 -10.75
CA GLY A 115 -8.12 -27.02 -9.29
C GLY A 115 -6.78 -27.25 -8.56
N GLU A 116 -5.71 -27.56 -9.29
CA GLU A 116 -4.37 -27.69 -8.74
C GLU A 116 -3.62 -26.36 -8.79
N ARG A 117 -2.80 -26.09 -7.77
CA ARG A 117 -2.00 -24.87 -7.65
C ARG A 117 -0.52 -25.23 -7.80
N SER A 118 0.18 -24.55 -8.70
CA SER A 118 1.63 -24.71 -8.86
C SER A 118 2.40 -24.17 -7.65
N ASP A 119 3.69 -24.51 -7.59
CA ASP A 119 4.63 -23.82 -6.72
C ASP A 119 4.64 -22.30 -7.01
N PHE A 120 4.93 -21.53 -5.98
CA PHE A 120 5.22 -20.11 -6.14
C PHE A 120 6.57 -19.92 -6.82
N LYS A 121 6.61 -19.09 -7.86
CA LYS A 121 7.81 -18.71 -8.60
C LYS A 121 8.00 -17.20 -8.53
N PRO A 122 9.25 -16.70 -8.45
CA PRO A 122 9.52 -15.26 -8.47
C PRO A 122 9.14 -14.67 -9.84
N ILE A 123 8.48 -13.52 -9.81
CA ILE A 123 8.12 -12.74 -10.98
C ILE A 123 9.31 -11.85 -11.34
N LYS A 124 9.95 -12.16 -12.48
CA LYS A 124 11.05 -11.35 -13.01
C LYS A 124 10.57 -10.20 -13.89
N ARG A 125 9.43 -10.39 -14.58
CA ARG A 125 8.78 -9.43 -15.47
C ARG A 125 7.29 -9.67 -15.45
N GLY A 126 6.49 -8.61 -15.50
CA GLY A 126 5.04 -8.71 -15.54
C GLY A 126 4.38 -7.47 -14.95
N VAL A 127 3.15 -7.23 -15.38
CA VAL A 127 2.29 -6.16 -14.86
C VAL A 127 1.04 -6.76 -14.22
N TRP A 128 0.44 -6.06 -13.27
CA TRP A 128 -0.80 -6.50 -12.61
C TRP A 128 -2.00 -6.23 -13.51
N GLN A 129 -2.83 -7.24 -13.76
CA GLN A 129 -4.05 -7.04 -14.52
C GLN A 129 -4.99 -6.09 -13.76
N GLY A 130 -5.48 -5.04 -14.44
CA GLY A 130 -6.38 -4.04 -13.85
C GLY A 130 -5.70 -2.95 -13.02
N CYS A 131 -4.36 -2.96 -12.89
CA CYS A 131 -3.65 -1.81 -12.31
C CYS A 131 -3.59 -0.67 -13.33
N VAL A 132 -3.94 0.54 -12.88
CA VAL A 132 -3.96 1.76 -13.72
C VAL A 132 -2.57 2.07 -14.29
N MET A 133 -1.50 1.72 -13.58
CA MET A 133 -0.12 1.92 -14.06
C MET A 133 0.36 0.83 -15.03
N SER A 134 -0.37 -0.28 -15.17
CA SER A 134 0.08 -1.40 -15.99
C SER A 134 0.24 -1.09 -17.48
N PRO A 135 -0.62 -0.28 -18.13
CA PRO A 135 -0.42 0.10 -19.52
C PRO A 135 0.89 0.88 -19.75
N ASP A 136 1.18 1.87 -18.90
CA ASP A 136 2.41 2.67 -19.01
C ASP A 136 3.65 1.82 -18.75
N LEU A 137 3.61 0.98 -17.70
CA LEU A 137 4.69 0.04 -17.39
C LEU A 137 4.90 -0.98 -18.52
N PHE A 138 3.83 -1.47 -19.13
CA PHE A 138 3.93 -2.40 -20.26
C PHE A 138 4.61 -1.74 -21.47
N ASN A 139 4.24 -0.49 -21.78
CA ASN A 139 4.84 0.28 -22.87
C ASN A 139 6.31 0.64 -22.62
N LEU A 140 6.73 0.81 -21.36
CA LEU A 140 8.14 1.04 -21.00
C LEU A 140 9.04 -0.19 -21.17
N TYR A 141 8.47 -1.39 -21.09
CA TYR A 141 9.22 -2.66 -21.14
C TYR A 141 9.27 -3.30 -22.54
N MET A 142 8.39 -2.89 -23.46
CA MET A 142 8.31 -3.37 -24.85
C MET A 142 9.08 -2.45 -25.78
#